data_AF-A0A6H9Y5R1-F1
#
_entry.id   AF-A0A6H9Y5R1-F1
#
_cell.length_a   1.000
_cell.length_b   1.000
_cell.length_c   1.000
_cell.angle_alpha   90.00
_cell.angle_beta   90.00
_cell.angle_gamma   90.00
#
_symmetry.space_group_name_H-M   'P 1'
#
loop_
_entity.id
_entity.type
_entity.pdbx_description
1 polymer ?
#
loop_
_entity_poly.entity_id
_entity_poly.type
_entity_poly.pdbx_seq_one_letter_code
_entity_poly.pdbx_strand_id
1 'polypeptide(L)'
;MRRHIHIITLSSQRLPRHYVLARMAAVWQAQGIQVTVGPISRLEADVGILHVDATTVPADCLPANPLGRPLLNAGARDISKRRISGNLLAPHADHAGPVIVKTNANCFGARETRRLSRFSPKRLRKELAGTLPWQLVRELPHGDYPVLDSLQAVPDWVWRREDLVVERFLPEIERGEFVLRSWLFLGDQDYVVKVYCPDPIVKAARASRHVQLDSVPESLRARRAQLGMDYGKFDYVEIGGEAILLDANTTPASSRRDAPGPGLLGVAAGILPYLEALP
;
A
#
# COMPACT_ATOMS: atom_id res chain seq x y z
N MET A 1 10.98 -5.39 32.99
CA MET A 1 11.44 -4.50 31.90
C MET A 1 10.22 -3.90 31.21
N ARG A 2 10.28 -2.64 30.76
CA ARG A 2 9.17 -2.00 30.02
C ARG A 2 9.31 -2.37 28.53
N ARG A 3 8.30 -3.03 27.96
CA ARG A 3 8.25 -3.39 26.54
C ARG A 3 8.45 -2.14 25.66
N HIS A 4 9.29 -2.22 24.63
CA HIS A 4 9.69 -1.09 23.79
C HIS A 4 9.60 -1.41 22.29
N ILE A 5 8.79 -0.63 21.56
CA ILE A 5 8.69 -0.66 20.10
C ILE A 5 9.39 0.57 19.52
N HIS A 6 10.19 0.38 18.47
CA HIS A 6 10.70 1.47 17.65
C HIS A 6 10.13 1.45 16.24
N ILE A 7 9.49 2.55 15.84
CA ILE A 7 8.99 2.75 14.47
C ILE A 7 10.03 3.53 13.68
N ILE A 8 10.63 2.86 12.70
CA ILE A 8 11.75 3.37 11.92
C ILE A 8 11.21 4.21 10.76
N THR A 9 11.61 5.47 10.70
CA THR A 9 11.25 6.38 9.60
C THR A 9 12.50 7.08 9.05
N LEU A 10 12.41 7.69 7.87
CA LEU A 10 13.45 8.62 7.43
C LEU A 10 13.52 9.85 8.34
N SER A 11 14.69 10.50 8.41
CA SER A 11 14.87 11.77 9.14
C SER A 11 13.92 12.87 8.67
N SER A 12 13.60 12.89 7.38
CA SER A 12 12.65 13.81 6.75
C SER A 12 11.18 13.42 6.93
N GLN A 13 10.90 12.24 7.48
CA GLN A 13 9.55 11.73 7.68
C GLN A 13 9.12 11.90 9.15
N ARG A 14 7.81 11.91 9.34
CA ARG A 14 7.14 11.92 10.63
C ARG A 14 6.04 10.86 10.59
N LEU A 15 5.51 10.50 11.75
CA LEU A 15 4.39 9.57 11.88
C LEU A 15 3.11 10.31 12.34
N PRO A 16 2.48 11.12 11.49
CA PRO A 16 1.21 11.78 11.79
C PRO A 16 0.07 10.78 12.00
N ARG A 17 -0.96 11.22 12.74
CA ARG A 17 -2.12 10.41 13.16
C ARG A 17 -2.96 9.77 12.03
N HIS A 18 -2.79 10.21 10.78
CA HIS A 18 -3.50 9.61 9.65
C HIS A 18 -2.92 8.25 9.25
N TYR A 19 -1.68 7.93 9.59
CA TYR A 19 -1.16 6.58 9.38
C TYR A 19 -1.83 5.62 10.36
N VAL A 20 -2.21 4.45 9.86
CA VAL A 20 -2.80 3.40 10.68
C VAL A 20 -1.84 3.01 11.81
N LEU A 21 -0.53 2.93 11.52
CA LEU A 21 0.49 2.61 12.52
C LEU A 21 0.57 3.67 13.64
N ALA A 22 0.35 4.94 13.33
CA ALA A 22 0.29 6.00 14.34
C ALA A 22 -0.87 5.79 15.33
N ARG A 23 -2.00 5.28 14.82
CA ARG A 23 -3.17 4.95 15.66
C ARG A 23 -2.93 3.70 16.49
N MET A 24 -2.26 2.68 15.94
CA MET A 24 -1.83 1.50 16.69
C MET A 24 -0.81 1.87 17.78
N ALA A 25 0.14 2.77 17.49
CA ALA A 25 1.09 3.28 18.47
C ALA A 25 0.40 3.91 19.68
N ALA A 26 -0.67 4.68 19.47
CA ALA A 26 -1.46 5.27 20.56
C ALA A 26 -2.15 4.18 21.42
N VAL A 27 -2.62 3.09 20.80
CA VAL A 27 -3.19 1.94 21.53
C VAL A 27 -2.12 1.27 22.40
N TRP A 28 -0.93 1.00 21.85
CA TRP A 28 0.17 0.39 22.60
C TRP A 28 0.67 1.28 23.75
N GLN A 29 0.76 2.59 23.52
CA GLN A 29 1.11 3.56 24.56
C GLN A 29 0.11 3.57 25.71
N ALA A 30 -1.19 3.50 25.41
CA ALA A 30 -2.24 3.39 26.42
C ALA A 30 -2.16 2.08 27.22
N GLN A 31 -1.58 1.02 26.64
CA GLN A 31 -1.30 -0.26 27.29
C GLN A 31 0.03 -0.26 28.08
N GLY A 32 0.72 0.89 28.18
CA GLY A 32 1.98 1.03 28.92
C GLY A 32 3.25 0.67 28.12
N ILE A 33 3.12 0.24 26.87
CA ILE A 33 4.24 -0.09 25.98
C ILE A 33 4.92 1.22 25.56
N GLN A 34 6.25 1.27 25.65
CA GLN A 34 7.01 2.41 25.16
C GLN A 34 7.06 2.36 23.63
N VAL A 35 6.73 3.47 22.98
CA VAL A 35 6.83 3.62 21.52
C VAL A 35 7.69 4.83 21.19
N THR A 36 8.74 4.62 20.42
CA THR A 36 9.61 5.68 19.89
C THR A 36 9.57 5.69 18.37
N VAL A 37 9.77 6.86 17.75
CA VAL A 37 9.69 7.04 16.29
C VAL A 37 10.88 7.85 15.80
N GLY A 38 11.53 7.41 14.73
CA GLY A 38 12.57 8.19 14.07
C GLY A 38 13.55 7.34 13.26
N PRO A 39 14.60 7.96 12.69
CA PRO A 39 15.71 7.22 12.13
C PRO A 39 16.57 6.64 13.27
N ILE A 40 17.07 5.42 13.09
CA ILE A 40 18.05 4.78 13.98
C ILE A 40 19.10 4.06 13.16
N SER A 41 20.34 4.06 13.64
CA SER A 41 21.43 3.28 13.05
C SER A 41 21.56 1.87 13.64
N ARG A 42 21.00 1.65 14.83
CA ARG A 42 21.02 0.37 15.55
C ARG A 42 19.70 0.14 16.27
N LEU A 43 19.16 -1.07 16.19
CA LEU A 43 17.92 -1.44 16.86
C LEU A 43 18.19 -1.83 18.32
N GLU A 44 17.79 -0.95 19.24
CA GLU A 44 17.87 -1.15 20.70
C GLU A 44 16.51 -1.35 21.37
N ALA A 45 15.41 -1.25 20.61
CA ALA A 45 14.06 -1.57 21.06
C ALA A 45 13.76 -3.07 20.90
N ASP A 46 12.83 -3.60 21.68
CA ASP A 46 12.44 -5.01 21.67
C ASP A 46 11.97 -5.45 20.28
N VAL A 47 11.24 -4.56 19.60
CA VAL A 47 10.76 -4.75 18.24
C VAL A 47 10.99 -3.49 17.41
N GLY A 48 11.50 -3.66 16.19
CA GLY A 48 11.54 -2.62 15.16
C GLY A 48 10.40 -2.78 14.15
N ILE A 49 9.80 -1.68 13.71
CA ILE A 49 8.83 -1.68 12.60
C ILE A 49 9.31 -0.70 11.53
N LEU A 50 9.62 -1.20 10.33
CA LEU A 50 10.03 -0.38 9.21
C LEU A 50 8.80 0.34 8.60
N HIS A 51 8.72 1.66 8.79
CA HIS A 51 7.63 2.51 8.31
C HIS A 51 8.17 3.66 7.47
N VAL A 52 8.70 3.34 6.30
CA VAL A 52 9.22 4.32 5.35
C VAL A 52 8.18 4.53 4.24
N ASP A 53 7.57 5.73 4.20
CA ASP A 53 6.59 6.08 3.16
C ASP A 53 7.31 6.41 1.83
N ALA A 54 7.74 5.35 1.15
CA ALA A 54 8.37 5.36 -0.16
C ALA A 54 8.04 4.05 -0.89
N THR A 55 7.98 4.09 -2.22
CA THR A 55 7.77 2.86 -3.03
C THR A 55 8.90 1.85 -2.84
N THR A 56 10.14 2.33 -2.78
CA THR A 56 11.33 1.52 -2.54
C THR A 56 12.07 2.06 -1.32
N VAL A 57 12.41 1.17 -0.39
CA VAL A 57 13.13 1.50 0.85
C VAL A 57 14.64 1.37 0.63
N PRO A 58 15.38 2.49 0.72
CA PRO A 58 16.84 2.48 0.64
C PRO A 58 17.48 1.55 1.67
N ALA A 59 18.63 0.94 1.33
CA ALA A 59 19.28 -0.05 2.19
C ALA A 59 19.83 0.55 3.50
N ASP A 60 20.24 1.81 3.44
CA ASP A 60 20.74 2.61 4.57
C ASP A 60 19.67 2.92 5.63
N CYS A 61 18.39 2.63 5.34
CA CYS A 61 17.29 2.79 6.29
C CYS A 61 17.19 1.64 7.29
N LEU A 62 17.84 0.50 7.01
CA LEU A 62 17.81 -0.65 7.89
C LEU A 62 18.85 -0.45 9.01
N PRO A 63 18.44 -0.46 10.29
CA PRO A 63 19.39 -0.37 11.38
C PRO A 63 20.18 -1.68 11.50
N ALA A 64 21.40 -1.58 12.03
CA ALA A 64 22.11 -2.75 12.53
C ALA A 64 21.27 -3.44 13.61
N ASN A 65 21.12 -4.76 13.50
CA ASN A 65 20.33 -5.56 14.43
C ASN A 65 21.15 -6.75 14.99
N PRO A 66 22.22 -6.46 15.75
CA PRO A 66 23.15 -7.50 16.21
C PRO A 66 22.53 -8.49 17.20
N LEU A 67 21.41 -8.12 17.82
CA LEU A 67 20.69 -8.96 18.78
C LEU A 67 19.60 -9.82 18.11
N GLY A 68 19.47 -9.78 16.79
CA GLY A 68 18.48 -10.58 16.05
C GLY A 68 17.03 -10.28 16.46
N ARG A 69 16.74 -9.06 16.92
CA ARG A 69 15.40 -8.69 17.39
C ARG A 69 14.41 -8.67 16.23
N PRO A 70 13.11 -8.88 16.46
CA PRO A 70 12.12 -8.76 15.40
C PRO A 70 12.20 -7.38 14.73
N LEU A 71 12.39 -7.37 13.42
CA LEU A 71 12.40 -6.18 12.58
C LEU A 71 11.35 -6.33 11.48
N LEU A 72 10.14 -5.88 11.79
CA LEU A 72 8.98 -6.03 10.93
C LEU A 72 9.13 -5.20 9.65
N ASN A 73 8.67 -5.76 8.53
CA ASN A 73 8.78 -5.23 7.17
C ASN A 73 10.21 -5.06 6.64
N ALA A 74 11.23 -5.66 7.27
CA ALA A 74 12.59 -5.63 6.72
C ALA A 74 12.69 -6.25 5.31
N GLY A 75 11.84 -7.24 4.99
CA GLY A 75 11.75 -7.87 3.67
C GLY A 75 10.94 -7.06 2.65
N ALA A 76 10.02 -6.20 3.12
CA ALA A 76 9.07 -5.45 2.30
C ALA A 76 9.65 -4.13 1.75
N ARG A 77 10.77 -4.22 1.04
CA ARG A 77 11.55 -3.06 0.61
C ARG A 77 11.16 -2.47 -0.74
N ASP A 78 10.35 -3.19 -1.52
CA ASP A 78 9.88 -2.72 -2.82
C ASP A 78 8.42 -3.12 -3.02
N ILE A 79 7.55 -2.11 -3.02
CA ILE A 79 6.11 -2.25 -3.28
C ILE A 79 5.71 -1.63 -4.62
N SER A 80 6.67 -1.48 -5.55
CA SER A 80 6.37 -1.04 -6.91
C SER A 80 5.39 -2.00 -7.60
N LYS A 81 4.54 -1.46 -8.48
CA LYS A 81 3.56 -2.26 -9.23
C LYS A 81 4.23 -3.39 -10.01
N ARG A 82 5.43 -3.13 -10.56
CA ARG A 82 6.25 -4.15 -11.23
C ARG A 82 6.63 -5.33 -10.35
N ARG A 83 6.83 -5.10 -9.04
CA ARG A 83 7.17 -6.15 -8.08
C ARG A 83 5.95 -6.90 -7.58
N ILE A 84 4.86 -6.19 -7.31
CA ILE A 84 3.71 -6.75 -6.60
C ILE A 84 2.66 -7.35 -7.55
N SER A 85 2.48 -6.77 -8.73
CA SER A 85 1.38 -7.10 -9.64
C SER A 85 1.67 -8.32 -10.49
N GLY A 86 0.75 -9.29 -10.45
CA GLY A 86 0.75 -10.43 -11.39
C GLY A 86 0.08 -10.11 -12.72
N ASN A 87 -0.46 -8.91 -12.89
CA ASN A 87 -1.34 -8.53 -14.00
C ASN A 87 -0.68 -7.63 -15.04
N LEU A 88 0.64 -7.48 -14.98
CA LEU A 88 1.41 -6.62 -15.87
C LEU A 88 1.30 -7.11 -17.32
N LEU A 89 1.14 -6.18 -18.24
CA LEU A 89 1.09 -6.45 -19.67
C LEU A 89 2.33 -5.89 -20.37
N ALA A 90 2.74 -6.58 -21.42
CA ALA A 90 3.72 -6.08 -22.39
C ALA A 90 2.98 -5.46 -23.61
N PRO A 91 3.64 -4.62 -24.43
CA PRO A 91 2.99 -3.92 -25.55
C PRO A 91 2.29 -4.83 -26.58
N HIS A 92 2.74 -6.08 -26.70
CA HIS A 92 2.22 -7.07 -27.65
C HIS A 92 1.71 -8.33 -26.95
N ALA A 93 1.30 -8.20 -25.68
CA ALA A 93 0.69 -9.30 -24.95
C ALA A 93 -0.66 -9.67 -25.59
N ASP A 94 -0.97 -10.96 -25.60
CA ASP A 94 -2.27 -11.46 -26.03
C ASP A 94 -3.29 -11.23 -24.90
N HIS A 95 -3.96 -10.08 -24.94
CA HIS A 95 -5.01 -9.68 -24.00
C HIS A 95 -6.09 -8.88 -24.72
N ALA A 96 -7.30 -9.44 -24.75
CA ALA A 96 -8.45 -8.85 -25.45
C ALA A 96 -9.37 -7.99 -24.56
N GLY A 97 -9.06 -7.87 -23.27
CA GLY A 97 -9.91 -7.15 -22.30
C GLY A 97 -9.45 -5.71 -22.03
N PRO A 98 -10.19 -5.00 -21.16
CA PRO A 98 -9.80 -3.67 -20.72
C PRO A 98 -8.47 -3.71 -19.95
N VAL A 99 -7.77 -2.58 -19.98
CA VAL A 99 -6.47 -2.37 -19.35
C VAL A 99 -6.50 -1.09 -18.52
N ILE A 100 -5.66 -1.02 -17.49
CA ILE A 100 -5.52 0.15 -16.64
C ILE A 100 -4.07 0.62 -16.66
N VAL A 101 -3.86 1.92 -16.86
CA VAL A 101 -2.53 2.52 -16.81
C VAL A 101 -2.30 3.12 -15.43
N LYS A 102 -1.27 2.65 -14.73
CA LYS A 102 -0.93 3.10 -13.38
C LYS A 102 0.49 3.65 -13.34
N THR A 103 0.79 4.44 -12.31
CA THR A 103 2.19 4.70 -11.96
C THR A 103 2.80 3.43 -11.38
N ASN A 104 4.06 3.14 -11.70
CA ASN A 104 4.81 2.05 -11.06
C ASN A 104 4.99 2.31 -9.55
N ALA A 105 5.04 3.59 -9.15
CA ALA A 105 5.13 4.00 -7.76
C ALA A 105 3.80 3.86 -7.01
N ASN A 106 3.88 3.64 -5.70
CA ASN A 106 2.73 3.65 -4.80
C ASN A 106 2.09 5.06 -4.75
N CYS A 107 0.78 5.13 -4.46
CA CYS A 107 0.04 6.39 -4.27
C CYS A 107 0.23 7.40 -5.41
N PHE A 108 0.07 6.98 -6.67
CA PHE A 108 0.20 7.84 -7.87
C PHE A 108 1.58 8.51 -8.02
N GLY A 109 2.62 7.97 -7.38
CA GLY A 109 3.95 8.59 -7.30
C GLY A 109 3.93 9.96 -6.62
N ALA A 110 2.91 10.26 -5.81
CA ALA A 110 2.70 11.58 -5.22
C ALA A 110 3.84 11.95 -4.26
N ARG A 111 4.42 10.97 -3.57
CA ARG A 111 5.51 11.17 -2.61
C ARG A 111 6.83 11.50 -3.30
N GLU A 112 7.13 10.81 -4.39
CA GLU A 112 8.29 11.01 -5.23
C GLU A 112 8.18 12.37 -5.95
N THR A 113 6.97 12.72 -6.43
CA THR A 113 6.70 14.01 -7.07
C THR A 113 6.92 15.20 -6.13
N ARG A 114 6.62 15.06 -4.82
CA ARG A 114 6.88 16.12 -3.83
C ARG A 114 8.36 16.47 -3.71
N ARG A 115 9.26 15.53 -4.04
CA ARG A 115 10.71 15.76 -4.03
C ARG A 115 11.22 16.49 -5.29
N LEU A 116 10.40 16.61 -6.35
CA LEU A 116 10.80 17.32 -7.57
C LEU A 116 10.81 18.84 -7.36
N SER A 117 11.73 19.54 -8.03
CA SER A 117 11.77 21.01 -8.07
C SER A 117 10.46 21.61 -8.60
N ARG A 118 10.10 22.80 -8.11
CA ARG A 118 8.92 23.56 -8.57
C ARG A 118 8.97 23.84 -10.08
N PHE A 119 10.17 23.98 -10.65
CA PHE A 119 10.38 24.22 -12.08
C PHE A 119 10.53 22.93 -12.91
N SER A 120 10.28 21.76 -12.32
CA SER A 120 10.41 20.50 -13.06
C SER A 120 9.37 20.42 -14.19
N PRO A 121 9.77 20.05 -15.42
CA PRO A 121 8.85 19.87 -16.54
C PRO A 121 7.72 18.88 -16.23
N LYS A 122 8.01 17.89 -15.37
CA LYS A 122 7.03 16.90 -14.89
C LYS A 122 5.92 17.54 -14.05
N ARG A 123 6.22 18.53 -13.20
CA ARG A 123 5.17 19.25 -12.44
C ARG A 123 4.26 20.06 -13.36
N LEU A 124 4.83 20.77 -14.35
CA LEU A 124 4.06 21.54 -15.32
C LEU A 124 3.12 20.65 -16.15
N ARG A 125 3.63 19.53 -16.68
CA ARG A 125 2.78 18.55 -17.40
C ARG A 125 1.65 18.02 -16.54
N LYS A 126 1.93 17.76 -15.25
CA LYS A 126 0.91 17.32 -14.31
C LYS A 126 -0.19 18.38 -14.18
N GLU A 127 0.15 19.64 -13.95
CA GLU A 127 -0.85 20.73 -13.89
C GLU A 127 -1.73 20.79 -15.15
N LEU A 128 -1.13 20.64 -16.34
CA LEU A 128 -1.87 20.63 -17.62
C LEU A 128 -2.76 19.39 -17.82
N ALA A 129 -2.44 18.24 -17.21
CA ALA A 129 -3.27 17.04 -17.24
C ALA A 129 -4.62 17.19 -16.51
N GLY A 130 -4.82 18.30 -15.78
CA GLY A 130 -6.12 18.66 -15.22
C GLY A 130 -7.08 19.33 -16.22
N THR A 131 -6.58 19.80 -17.36
CA THR A 131 -7.36 20.61 -18.33
C THR A 131 -7.34 20.05 -19.74
N LEU A 132 -6.29 19.33 -20.13
CA LEU A 132 -6.13 18.74 -21.46
C LEU A 132 -6.21 17.21 -21.41
N PRO A 133 -6.60 16.54 -22.52
CA PRO A 133 -6.55 15.09 -22.62
C PRO A 133 -5.16 14.56 -22.24
N TRP A 134 -5.14 13.63 -21.30
CA TRP A 134 -3.92 13.10 -20.68
C TRP A 134 -2.97 12.46 -21.71
N GLN A 135 -3.52 11.91 -22.79
CA GLN A 135 -2.77 11.35 -23.92
C GLN A 135 -1.93 12.41 -24.65
N LEU A 136 -2.43 13.65 -24.74
CA LEU A 136 -1.76 14.77 -25.44
C LEU A 136 -0.64 15.35 -24.59
N VAL A 137 -0.88 15.53 -23.29
CA VAL A 137 0.13 16.06 -22.35
C VAL A 137 1.15 15.03 -21.88
N ARG A 138 0.95 13.76 -22.26
CA ARG A 138 1.81 12.60 -21.93
C ARG A 138 2.02 12.42 -20.44
N GLU A 139 0.96 12.62 -19.65
CA GLU A 139 0.96 12.50 -18.19
C GLU A 139 -0.40 11.96 -17.74
N LEU A 140 -0.43 11.14 -16.68
CA LEU A 140 -1.69 10.59 -16.18
C LEU A 140 -2.57 11.67 -15.49
N PRO A 141 -3.91 11.52 -15.53
CA PRO A 141 -4.83 12.40 -14.79
C PRO A 141 -4.51 12.44 -13.29
N HIS A 142 -4.80 13.57 -12.64
CA HIS A 142 -4.55 13.72 -11.20
C HIS A 142 -5.44 12.82 -10.36
N GLY A 143 -4.83 11.92 -9.60
CA GLY A 143 -5.53 11.08 -8.63
C GLY A 143 -6.49 10.09 -9.28
N ASP A 144 -6.27 9.79 -10.56
CA ASP A 144 -7.05 8.79 -11.29
C ASP A 144 -6.15 7.98 -12.23
N TYR A 145 -6.58 6.76 -12.51
CA TYR A 145 -5.87 5.86 -13.43
C TYR A 145 -6.77 5.56 -14.62
N PRO A 146 -6.37 5.91 -15.85
CA PRO A 146 -7.23 5.70 -17.00
C PRO A 146 -7.39 4.20 -17.26
N VAL A 147 -8.64 3.79 -17.39
CA VAL A 147 -9.04 2.48 -17.91
C VAL A 147 -9.31 2.64 -19.40
N LEU A 148 -8.78 1.75 -20.21
CA LEU A 148 -8.90 1.72 -21.66
C LEU A 148 -9.50 0.38 -22.08
N ASP A 149 -10.28 0.38 -23.14
CA ASP A 149 -11.03 -0.81 -23.57
C ASP A 149 -10.14 -1.95 -24.07
N SER A 150 -8.91 -1.63 -24.48
CA SER A 150 -7.98 -2.61 -25.06
C SER A 150 -6.53 -2.16 -24.98
N LEU A 151 -5.61 -3.11 -25.23
CA LEU A 151 -4.18 -2.86 -25.29
C LEU A 151 -3.81 -1.88 -26.42
N GLN A 152 -4.51 -1.92 -27.56
CA GLN A 152 -4.28 -1.06 -28.72
C GLN A 152 -4.64 0.40 -28.44
N ALA A 153 -5.51 0.66 -27.47
CA ALA A 153 -5.85 2.01 -27.04
C ALA A 153 -4.76 2.67 -26.17
N VAL A 154 -3.77 1.89 -25.71
CA VAL A 154 -2.67 2.41 -24.87
C VAL A 154 -1.70 3.23 -25.74
N PRO A 155 -1.49 4.53 -25.45
CA PRO A 155 -0.55 5.33 -26.22
C PRO A 155 0.89 4.82 -26.14
N ASP A 156 1.62 4.79 -27.26
CA ASP A 156 3.00 4.29 -27.34
C ASP A 156 3.98 4.88 -26.32
N TRP A 157 3.76 6.15 -25.93
CA TRP A 157 4.63 6.81 -24.97
C TRP A 157 4.50 6.23 -23.56
N VAL A 158 3.39 5.57 -23.23
CA VAL A 158 3.20 4.88 -21.94
C VAL A 158 4.18 3.72 -21.82
N TRP A 159 4.34 2.94 -22.89
CA TRP A 159 5.26 1.80 -22.94
C TRP A 159 6.73 2.20 -22.82
N ARG A 160 7.08 3.41 -23.24
CA ARG A 160 8.44 3.96 -23.13
C ARG A 160 8.75 4.55 -21.75
N ARG A 161 7.78 4.65 -20.84
CA ARG A 161 7.94 5.24 -19.52
C ARG A 161 8.10 4.17 -18.45
N GLU A 162 9.28 4.11 -17.83
CA GLU A 162 9.55 3.17 -16.75
C GLU A 162 8.74 3.46 -15.47
N ASP A 163 8.35 4.71 -15.28
CA ASP A 163 7.54 5.15 -14.13
C ASP A 163 6.05 4.83 -14.28
N LEU A 164 5.62 4.25 -15.41
CA LEU A 164 4.28 3.77 -15.66
C LEU A 164 4.26 2.24 -15.84
N VAL A 165 3.10 1.65 -15.61
CA VAL A 165 2.80 0.25 -15.88
C VAL A 165 1.43 0.14 -16.53
N VAL A 166 1.24 -0.91 -17.30
CA VAL A 166 -0.07 -1.29 -17.85
C VAL A 166 -0.44 -2.63 -17.24
N GLU A 167 -1.63 -2.71 -16.68
CA GLU A 167 -2.15 -3.93 -16.06
C GLU A 167 -3.47 -4.34 -16.71
N ARG A 168 -3.80 -5.63 -16.64
CA ARG A 168 -5.16 -6.11 -16.90
C ARG A 168 -6.13 -5.39 -15.96
N PHE A 169 -7.21 -4.82 -16.50
CA PHE A 169 -8.27 -4.28 -15.66
C PHE A 169 -9.25 -5.40 -15.32
N LEU A 170 -9.22 -5.84 -14.06
CA LEU A 170 -9.94 -7.00 -13.56
C LEU A 170 -10.87 -6.55 -12.42
N PRO A 171 -12.04 -5.95 -12.71
CA PRO A 171 -13.00 -5.57 -11.67
C PRO A 171 -13.77 -6.80 -11.16
N GLU A 172 -13.91 -6.94 -9.84
CA GLU A 172 -14.94 -7.79 -9.23
C GLU A 172 -16.26 -7.01 -9.26
N ILE A 173 -17.31 -7.61 -9.80
CA ILE A 173 -18.63 -7.00 -9.90
C ILE A 173 -19.65 -7.92 -9.25
N GLU A 174 -20.41 -7.38 -8.30
CA GLU A 174 -21.49 -8.10 -7.64
C GLU A 174 -22.77 -7.30 -7.70
N ARG A 175 -23.82 -7.89 -8.28
CA ARG A 175 -25.15 -7.25 -8.41
C ARG A 175 -25.09 -5.84 -9.04
N GLY A 176 -24.16 -5.63 -9.96
CA GLY A 176 -23.98 -4.37 -10.68
C GLY A 176 -23.11 -3.32 -9.95
N GLU A 177 -22.57 -3.62 -8.76
CA GLU A 177 -21.63 -2.76 -8.06
C GLU A 177 -20.19 -3.30 -8.19
N PHE A 178 -19.22 -2.39 -8.27
CA PHE A 178 -17.81 -2.74 -8.18
C PHE A 178 -17.44 -3.08 -6.74
N VAL A 179 -16.61 -4.10 -6.60
CA VAL A 179 -16.16 -4.60 -5.32
C VAL A 179 -14.65 -4.40 -5.20
N LEU A 180 -14.23 -3.94 -4.03
CA LEU A 180 -12.84 -3.95 -3.60
C LEU A 180 -12.74 -4.60 -2.23
N ARG A 181 -11.78 -5.50 -2.06
CA ARG A 181 -11.47 -6.10 -0.76
C ARG A 181 -10.19 -5.49 -0.24
N SER A 182 -10.24 -5.00 1.00
CA SER A 182 -9.12 -4.36 1.68
C SER A 182 -8.76 -5.19 2.91
N TRP A 183 -7.56 -5.74 2.92
CA TRP A 183 -7.01 -6.52 4.02
C TRP A 183 -5.91 -5.73 4.72
N LEU A 184 -6.15 -5.31 5.96
CA LEU A 184 -5.16 -4.74 6.87
C LEU A 184 -4.63 -5.85 7.79
N PHE A 185 -3.31 -5.89 8.02
CA PHE A 185 -2.70 -6.93 8.85
C PHE A 185 -1.50 -6.43 9.67
N LEU A 186 -1.22 -7.14 10.75
CA LEU A 186 -0.01 -7.06 11.57
C LEU A 186 0.24 -8.44 12.20
N GLY A 187 1.37 -9.06 11.90
CA GLY A 187 1.61 -10.45 12.34
C GLY A 187 0.48 -11.38 11.89
N ASP A 188 -0.02 -12.20 12.79
CA ASP A 188 -1.11 -13.15 12.47
C ASP A 188 -2.51 -12.56 12.64
N GLN A 189 -2.63 -11.25 12.89
CA GLN A 189 -3.91 -10.57 13.03
C GLN A 189 -4.36 -9.94 11.72
N ASP A 190 -5.60 -10.23 11.35
CA ASP A 190 -6.22 -9.83 10.09
C ASP A 190 -7.44 -8.96 10.32
N TYR A 191 -7.62 -7.96 9.46
CA TYR A 191 -8.86 -7.21 9.34
C TYR A 191 -9.20 -7.02 7.87
N VAL A 192 -10.24 -7.73 7.42
CA VAL A 192 -10.64 -7.75 6.01
C VAL A 192 -12.00 -7.12 5.87
N VAL A 193 -12.11 -6.18 4.94
CA VAL A 193 -13.39 -5.56 4.58
C VAL A 193 -13.59 -5.63 3.09
N LYS A 194 -14.81 -6.02 2.71
CA LYS A 194 -15.33 -5.94 1.35
C LYS A 194 -16.10 -4.63 1.20
N VAL A 195 -15.75 -3.85 0.19
CA VAL A 195 -16.26 -2.51 -0.05
C VAL A 195 -16.96 -2.50 -1.41
N TYR A 196 -18.19 -2.01 -1.45
CA TYR A 196 -18.99 -1.86 -2.67
C TYR A 196 -18.97 -0.40 -3.11
N CYS A 197 -18.92 -0.16 -4.41
CA CYS A 197 -18.89 1.18 -4.99
C CYS A 197 -19.58 1.18 -6.36
N PRO A 198 -20.29 2.26 -6.72
CA PRO A 198 -20.81 2.42 -8.07
C PRO A 198 -19.72 2.71 -9.12
N ASP A 199 -18.55 3.19 -8.69
CA ASP A 199 -17.46 3.57 -9.59
C ASP A 199 -16.44 2.43 -9.77
N PRO A 200 -15.86 2.27 -10.99
CA PRO A 200 -14.89 1.21 -11.30
C PRO A 200 -13.58 1.32 -10.52
N ILE A 201 -13.20 2.55 -10.17
CA ILE A 201 -12.04 2.82 -9.31
C ILE A 201 -12.57 3.13 -7.92
N VAL A 202 -12.63 2.09 -7.10
CA VAL A 202 -13.23 2.15 -5.77
C VAL A 202 -12.42 3.08 -4.86
N LYS A 203 -12.97 4.27 -4.61
CA LYS A 203 -12.45 5.22 -3.63
C LYS A 203 -13.34 5.17 -2.39
N ALA A 204 -12.74 4.98 -1.21
CA ALA A 204 -13.47 4.81 0.06
C ALA A 204 -14.49 5.92 0.36
N ALA A 205 -14.30 7.14 -0.15
CA ALA A 205 -15.25 8.25 0.01
C ALA A 205 -16.58 8.06 -0.74
N ARG A 206 -16.63 7.15 -1.71
CA ARG A 206 -17.82 6.84 -2.53
C ARG A 206 -18.32 5.41 -2.33
N ALA A 207 -17.83 4.73 -1.29
CA ALA A 207 -18.29 3.40 -0.97
C ALA A 207 -19.75 3.43 -0.51
N SER A 208 -20.59 2.59 -1.13
CA SER A 208 -22.00 2.43 -0.80
C SER A 208 -22.19 1.56 0.44
N ARG A 209 -21.32 0.55 0.61
CA ARG A 209 -21.45 -0.47 1.67
C ARG A 209 -20.11 -1.10 2.02
N HIS A 210 -19.97 -1.50 3.28
CA HIS A 210 -18.83 -2.26 3.80
C HIS A 210 -19.31 -3.52 4.51
N VAL A 211 -18.65 -4.65 4.27
CA VAL A 211 -18.91 -5.94 4.93
C VAL A 211 -17.58 -6.47 5.46
N GLN A 212 -17.51 -6.78 6.74
CA GLN A 212 -16.34 -7.45 7.30
C GLN A 212 -16.33 -8.93 6.86
N LEU A 213 -15.17 -9.44 6.50
CA LEU A 213 -14.97 -10.84 6.14
C LEU A 213 -14.18 -11.55 7.24
N ASP A 214 -14.45 -12.84 7.42
CA ASP A 214 -13.83 -13.64 8.49
C ASP A 214 -12.53 -14.33 8.07
N SER A 215 -12.21 -14.35 6.78
CA SER A 215 -11.04 -15.03 6.26
C SER A 215 -10.36 -14.27 5.12
N VAL A 216 -9.09 -14.60 4.93
CA VAL A 216 -8.24 -14.14 3.82
C VAL A 216 -7.94 -15.36 2.95
N PRO A 217 -8.05 -15.28 1.62
CA PRO A 217 -7.61 -16.33 0.72
C PRO A 217 -6.15 -16.76 0.96
N GLU A 218 -5.87 -18.07 0.96
CA GLU A 218 -4.53 -18.60 1.23
C GLU A 218 -3.48 -18.14 0.21
N SER A 219 -3.89 -17.97 -1.06
CA SER A 219 -3.02 -17.43 -2.11
C SER A 219 -2.49 -16.03 -1.78
N LEU A 220 -3.29 -15.20 -1.10
CA LEU A 220 -2.86 -13.88 -0.65
C LEU A 220 -1.96 -13.95 0.58
N ARG A 221 -2.17 -14.92 1.48
CA ARG A 221 -1.25 -15.17 2.61
C ARG A 221 0.12 -15.60 2.10
N ALA A 222 0.16 -16.54 1.15
CA ALA A 222 1.40 -16.94 0.49
C ALA A 222 2.07 -15.75 -0.21
N ARG A 223 1.29 -14.91 -0.91
CA ARG A 223 1.82 -13.69 -1.55
C ARG A 223 2.39 -12.69 -0.55
N ARG A 224 1.72 -12.51 0.59
CA ARG A 224 2.21 -11.67 1.70
C ARG A 224 3.55 -12.17 2.24
N ALA A 225 3.68 -13.48 2.46
CA ALA A 225 4.93 -14.09 2.90
C ALA A 225 6.07 -13.88 1.89
N GLN A 226 5.80 -14.07 0.58
CA GLN A 226 6.79 -13.81 -0.48
C GLN A 226 7.26 -12.34 -0.53
N LEU A 227 6.37 -11.40 -0.20
CA LEU A 227 6.69 -9.97 -0.14
C LEU A 227 7.40 -9.57 1.17
N GLY A 228 7.51 -10.47 2.14
CA GLY A 228 8.13 -10.20 3.45
C GLY A 228 7.39 -9.09 4.22
N MET A 229 6.07 -9.03 4.09
CA MET A 229 5.22 -8.02 4.72
C MET A 229 4.60 -8.53 6.02
N ASP A 230 5.08 -8.00 7.14
CA ASP A 230 4.58 -8.30 8.48
C ASP A 230 3.44 -7.37 8.90
N TYR A 231 3.48 -6.13 8.40
CA TYR A 231 2.50 -5.08 8.62
C TYR A 231 2.17 -4.39 7.30
N GLY A 232 0.89 -4.13 7.06
CA GLY A 232 0.50 -3.33 5.91
C GLY A 232 -0.94 -3.57 5.51
N LYS A 233 -1.23 -3.20 4.26
CA LYS A 233 -2.54 -3.35 3.67
C LYS A 233 -2.44 -3.87 2.25
N PHE A 234 -3.24 -4.88 1.91
CA PHE A 234 -3.50 -5.33 0.54
C PHE A 234 -4.88 -4.89 0.08
N ASP A 235 -4.97 -4.40 -1.15
CA ASP A 235 -6.22 -4.25 -1.88
C ASP A 235 -6.27 -5.32 -2.98
N TYR A 236 -7.36 -6.06 -3.05
CA TYR A 236 -7.53 -7.20 -3.95
C TYR A 236 -8.99 -7.37 -4.39
N VAL A 237 -9.18 -8.24 -5.37
CA VAL A 237 -10.47 -8.68 -5.90
C VAL A 237 -10.51 -10.20 -5.98
N GLU A 238 -11.70 -10.78 -6.01
CA GLU A 238 -11.92 -12.20 -6.27
C GLU A 238 -12.71 -12.39 -7.57
N ILE A 239 -12.14 -13.09 -8.54
CA ILE A 239 -12.75 -13.34 -9.86
C ILE A 239 -12.61 -14.81 -10.19
N GLY A 240 -13.72 -15.50 -10.48
CA GLY A 240 -13.69 -16.93 -10.81
C GLY A 240 -13.16 -17.82 -9.68
N GLY A 241 -13.26 -17.37 -8.43
CA GLY A 241 -12.71 -18.08 -7.26
C GLY A 241 -11.22 -17.80 -6.99
N GLU A 242 -10.56 -17.01 -7.83
CA GLU A 242 -9.16 -16.62 -7.65
C GLU A 242 -9.03 -15.24 -7.01
N ALA A 243 -8.19 -15.14 -5.98
CA ALA A 243 -7.87 -13.87 -5.34
C ALA A 243 -6.70 -13.18 -6.05
N ILE A 244 -6.94 -11.96 -6.51
CA ILE A 244 -6.01 -11.19 -7.35
C ILE A 244 -5.58 -9.93 -6.61
N LEU A 245 -4.30 -9.85 -6.25
CA LEU A 245 -3.70 -8.68 -5.60
C LEU A 245 -3.64 -7.49 -6.57
N LEU A 246 -4.21 -6.34 -6.18
CA LEU A 246 -4.21 -5.10 -6.94
C LEU A 246 -3.22 -4.05 -6.40
N ASP A 247 -3.07 -4.02 -5.07
CA ASP A 247 -2.16 -3.09 -4.40
C ASP A 247 -1.62 -3.64 -3.07
N ALA A 248 -0.41 -3.20 -2.71
CA ALA A 248 0.25 -3.51 -1.46
C ALA A 248 0.85 -2.23 -0.88
N ASN A 249 0.58 -1.96 0.39
CA ASN A 249 0.99 -0.72 1.06
C ASN A 249 1.60 -1.03 2.44
N THR A 250 2.85 -0.62 2.66
CA THR A 250 3.58 -0.73 3.93
C THR A 250 3.30 0.42 4.90
N THR A 251 2.71 1.52 4.41
CA THR A 251 2.35 2.70 5.20
C THR A 251 0.88 3.08 4.99
N PRO A 252 -0.09 2.19 5.27
CA PRO A 252 -1.49 2.48 5.02
C PRO A 252 -1.96 3.67 5.84
N ALA A 253 -2.73 4.54 5.18
CA ALA A 253 -3.37 5.70 5.78
C ALA A 253 -4.87 5.44 5.98
N SER A 254 -5.43 6.06 7.00
CA SER A 254 -6.85 6.05 7.31
C SER A 254 -7.35 7.49 7.38
N SER A 255 -8.44 7.79 6.69
CA SER A 255 -9.15 9.07 6.80
C SER A 255 -9.98 9.19 8.08
N ARG A 256 -10.25 8.06 8.78
CA ARG A 256 -11.00 8.05 10.05
C ARG A 256 -10.22 8.79 11.13
N ARG A 257 -10.90 9.75 11.77
CA ARG A 257 -10.35 10.57 12.86
C ARG A 257 -10.79 10.12 14.26
N ASP A 258 -11.76 9.21 14.31
CA ASP A 258 -12.36 8.74 15.55
C ASP A 258 -11.47 7.75 16.30
N ALA A 259 -11.90 7.37 17.50
CA ALA A 259 -11.26 6.34 18.30
C ALA A 259 -11.04 5.04 17.49
N PRO A 260 -9.98 4.26 17.79
CA PRO A 260 -9.78 2.94 17.20
C PRO A 260 -11.01 2.05 17.38
N GLY A 261 -11.60 1.60 16.26
CA GLY A 261 -12.68 0.61 16.30
C GLY A 261 -12.13 -0.81 16.55
N PRO A 262 -13.02 -1.80 16.80
CA PRO A 262 -12.64 -3.17 17.14
C PRO A 262 -11.65 -3.82 16.15
N GLY A 263 -11.84 -3.60 14.85
CA GLY A 263 -10.93 -4.12 13.82
C GLY A 263 -9.50 -3.60 13.94
N LEU A 264 -9.32 -2.31 14.25
CA LEU A 264 -7.99 -1.74 14.45
C LEU A 264 -7.34 -2.24 15.75
N LEU A 265 -8.15 -2.39 16.81
CA LEU A 265 -7.68 -2.94 18.09
C LEU A 265 -7.22 -4.39 17.94
N GLY A 266 -7.99 -5.21 17.20
CA GLY A 266 -7.61 -6.59 16.88
C GLY A 266 -6.28 -6.67 16.13
N VAL A 267 -6.13 -5.89 15.06
CA VAL A 267 -4.85 -5.86 14.31
C VAL A 267 -3.71 -5.34 15.18
N ALA A 268 -3.93 -4.32 16.01
CA ALA A 268 -2.89 -3.80 16.91
C ALA A 268 -2.35 -4.86 17.89
N ALA A 269 -3.17 -5.85 18.28
CA ALA A 269 -2.73 -6.95 19.14
C ALA A 269 -1.72 -7.90 18.45
N GLY A 270 -1.60 -7.84 17.11
CA GLY A 270 -0.66 -8.65 16.34
C GLY A 270 0.81 -8.35 16.63
N ILE A 271 1.11 -7.26 17.36
CA ILE A 271 2.46 -6.97 17.82
C ILE A 271 2.90 -7.85 19.00
N LEU A 272 1.95 -8.38 19.77
CA LEU A 272 2.22 -9.01 21.06
C LEU A 272 3.16 -10.22 20.99
N PRO A 273 3.01 -11.15 20.02
CA PRO A 273 3.93 -12.28 19.89
C PRO A 273 5.39 -11.85 19.69
N TYR A 274 5.63 -10.74 18.98
CA TYR A 274 6.97 -10.20 18.75
C TYR A 274 7.59 -9.57 19.99
N LEU A 275 6.77 -9.07 20.92
CA LEU A 275 7.23 -8.54 22.21
C LEU A 275 7.49 -9.64 23.25
N GLU A 276 6.98 -10.84 23.00
CA GLU A 276 7.10 -12.01 23.88
C GLU A 276 8.18 -12.99 23.42
N ALA A 277 8.62 -12.89 22.15
CA ALA A 277 9.69 -13.71 21.57
C ALA A 277 11.11 -13.38 22.09
N LEU A 278 11.24 -12.62 23.18
CA LEU A 278 12.52 -12.32 23.81
C LEU A 278 12.72 -13.24 25.03
N PRO A 279 13.88 -13.92 25.16
CA PRO A 279 14.23 -14.66 26.37
C PRO A 279 14.37 -13.75 27.60
#